data_AF-A0A059LBE0-F1
#
_entry.id   AF-A0A059LBE0-F1
#
_cell.length_a   1.000
_cell.length_b   1.000
_cell.length_c   1.000
_cell.angle_alpha   90.00
_cell.angle_beta   90.00
_cell.angle_gamma   90.00
#
_symmetry.space_group_name_H-M   'P 1'
#
loop_
_entity.id
_entity.type
_entity.pdbx_description
1 polymer ?
#
loop_
_entity_poly.entity_id
_entity_poly.type
_entity_poly.pdbx_seq_one_letter_code
_entity_poly.pdbx_strand_id
1 'polypeptide(L)'
;MGSTSASPVKVTDLLLNAIAKAAARDDTYIVDLAALQEKHTSTARELLGPDSRELVSFAAALLSDVADLRSTLHALHVAGASAAPFEDWIVGHGEL
;
A
#
# COMPACT_ATOMS: atom_id res chain seq x y z
N MET A 1 12.74 19.51 -22.88
CA MET A 1 13.25 18.12 -22.85
C MET A 1 13.59 17.79 -21.40
N GLY A 2 13.00 16.86 -20.67
CA GLY A 2 11.85 16.00 -20.88
C GLY A 2 11.42 15.57 -19.48
N SER A 3 10.18 15.85 -19.09
CA SER A 3 9.60 15.36 -17.84
C SER A 3 8.61 14.26 -18.19
N THR A 4 9.13 13.12 -18.64
CA THR A 4 8.37 11.88 -18.55
C THR A 4 8.59 11.33 -17.15
N SER A 5 7.66 11.61 -16.25
CA SER A 5 7.36 10.64 -15.21
C SER A 5 5.86 10.67 -15.06
N ALA A 6 5.20 9.86 -15.90
CA ALA A 6 3.84 9.43 -15.64
C ALA A 6 3.86 8.93 -14.20
N SER A 7 3.37 9.73 -13.26
CA SER A 7 3.26 9.32 -11.87
C SER A 7 2.38 8.07 -11.92
N PRO A 8 2.91 6.87 -11.67
CA PRO A 8 2.06 5.70 -11.61
C PRO A 8 1.04 6.04 -10.54
N VAL A 9 -0.26 5.84 -10.81
CA VAL A 9 -1.36 6.01 -9.84
C VAL A 9 -0.81 5.81 -8.42
N LYS A 10 -0.65 6.92 -7.68
CA LYS A 10 0.35 6.98 -6.61
C LYS A 10 -0.08 5.96 -5.58
N VAL A 11 0.83 5.11 -5.14
CA VAL A 11 0.58 4.14 -4.05
C VAL A 11 -0.11 4.84 -2.88
N THR A 12 0.30 6.08 -2.61
CA THR A 12 -0.35 7.04 -1.72
C THR A 12 -1.85 7.17 -1.89
N ASP A 13 -2.38 7.34 -3.12
CA ASP A 13 -3.82 7.48 -3.36
C ASP A 13 -4.58 6.18 -3.03
N LEU A 14 -3.98 5.02 -3.31
CA LEU A 14 -4.55 3.71 -2.98
C LEU A 14 -4.53 3.45 -1.46
N LEU A 15 -3.47 3.88 -0.77
CA LEU A 15 -3.37 3.82 0.69
C LEU A 15 -4.40 4.73 1.35
N LEU A 16 -4.54 5.97 0.89
CA LEU A 16 -5.56 6.92 1.35
C LEU A 16 -6.98 6.36 1.20
N ASN A 17 -7.26 5.71 0.07
CA ASN A 17 -8.55 5.05 -0.14
C ASN A 17 -8.77 3.86 0.82
N ALA A 18 -7.74 3.03 1.06
CA ALA A 18 -7.83 1.91 1.99
C ALA A 18 -8.06 2.38 3.44
N ILE A 19 -7.47 3.50 3.85
CA ILE A 19 -7.69 4.14 5.16
C ILE A 19 -9.11 4.65 5.28
N ALA A 20 -9.60 5.38 4.27
CA ALA A 20 -10.95 5.90 4.25
C ALA A 20 -11.99 4.78 4.37
N LYS A 21 -11.79 3.67 3.65
CA LYS A 21 -12.62 2.46 3.73
C LYS A 21 -12.53 1.79 5.09
N ALA A 22 -11.32 1.59 5.61
CA ALA A 22 -11.14 1.00 6.94
C ALA A 22 -11.81 1.84 8.04
N ALA A 23 -11.66 3.16 8.02
CA ALA A 23 -12.32 4.08 8.94
C ALA A 23 -13.85 4.05 8.82
N ALA A 24 -14.38 3.88 7.61
CA ALA A 24 -15.81 3.70 7.36
C ALA A 24 -16.34 2.30 7.73
N ARG A 25 -15.50 1.43 8.30
CA ARG A 25 -15.80 0.01 8.56
C ARG A 25 -16.17 -0.79 7.31
N ASP A 26 -15.64 -0.39 6.15
CA ASP A 26 -15.84 -1.06 4.88
C ASP A 26 -14.74 -2.09 4.65
N ASP A 27 -15.06 -3.38 4.77
CA ASP A 27 -14.14 -4.50 4.60
C ASP A 27 -13.50 -4.58 3.20
N THR A 28 -13.99 -3.83 2.21
CA THR A 28 -13.39 -3.78 0.87
C THR A 28 -11.96 -3.22 0.86
N TYR A 29 -11.49 -2.58 1.95
CA TYR A 29 -10.08 -2.20 2.08
C TYR A 29 -9.14 -3.41 1.97
N ILE A 30 -9.59 -4.61 2.36
CA ILE A 30 -8.80 -5.86 2.26
C ILE A 30 -8.58 -6.24 0.79
N VAL A 31 -9.60 -6.03 -0.04
CA VAL A 31 -9.53 -6.30 -1.49
C VAL A 31 -8.58 -5.31 -2.16
N ASP A 32 -8.64 -4.03 -1.78
CA ASP A 32 -7.74 -3.00 -2.28
C ASP A 32 -6.28 -3.30 -1.93
N LEU A 33 -6.00 -3.76 -0.71
CA LEU A 33 -4.65 -4.18 -0.28
C LEU A 33 -4.13 -5.37 -1.09
N ALA A 34 -4.98 -6.37 -1.33
CA ALA A 34 -4.61 -7.53 -2.13
C ALA A 34 -4.28 -7.14 -3.59
N ALA A 35 -5.11 -6.27 -4.19
CA ALA A 35 -4.88 -5.75 -5.53
C ALA A 35 -3.59 -4.91 -5.63
N LEU A 36 -3.29 -4.12 -4.59
CA LEU A 36 -2.04 -3.37 -4.49
C LEU A 36 -0.83 -4.32 -4.47
N GLN A 37 -0.86 -5.33 -3.59
CA GLN A 37 0.21 -6.32 -3.48
C GLN A 37 0.45 -7.06 -4.81
N GLU A 38 -0.63 -7.49 -5.49
CA GLU A 38 -0.54 -8.17 -6.77
C GLU A 38 0.05 -7.26 -7.85
N LYS A 39 -0.38 -6.00 -7.91
CA LYS A 39 0.17 -5.01 -8.85
C LYS A 39 1.67 -4.77 -8.64
N HIS A 40 2.11 -4.63 -7.39
CA HIS A 40 3.53 -4.47 -7.07
C HIS A 40 4.33 -5.72 -7.39
N THR A 41 3.80 -6.91 -7.08
CA THR A 41 4.47 -8.18 -7.36
C THR A 41 4.60 -8.42 -8.86
N SER A 42 3.54 -8.17 -9.64
CA SER A 42 3.56 -8.30 -11.11
C SER A 42 4.57 -7.34 -11.73
N THR A 43 4.54 -6.06 -11.32
CA THR A 43 5.46 -5.04 -11.83
C THR A 43 6.91 -5.38 -11.47
N ALA A 44 7.17 -5.80 -10.23
CA ALA A 44 8.51 -6.21 -9.82
C ALA A 44 8.99 -7.45 -10.58
N ARG A 45 8.10 -8.41 -10.87
CA ARG A 45 8.40 -9.60 -11.66
C ARG A 45 8.77 -9.24 -13.11
N GLU A 46 8.08 -8.26 -13.69
CA GLU A 46 8.40 -7.76 -15.04
C GLU A 46 9.74 -7.02 -15.08
N LEU A 47 10.06 -6.22 -14.05
CA LEU A 47 11.29 -5.42 -14.00
C LEU A 47 12.53 -6.21 -13.58
N LEU A 48 12.41 -7.08 -12.58
CA LEU A 48 13.53 -7.81 -11.97
C LEU A 48 13.70 -9.21 -12.56
N GLY A 49 12.72 -9.70 -13.32
CA GLY A 49 12.70 -11.06 -13.84
C GLY A 49 12.22 -12.10 -12.80
N PRO A 50 11.62 -13.21 -13.26
CA PRO A 50 10.89 -14.16 -12.40
C PRO A 50 11.74 -14.96 -11.41
N ASP A 51 13.06 -15.07 -11.63
CA ASP A 51 13.97 -15.91 -10.85
C ASP A 51 15.10 -15.11 -10.18
N SER A 52 14.98 -13.78 -10.11
CA SER A 52 16.01 -12.94 -9.48
C SER A 52 15.93 -13.01 -7.95
N ARG A 53 17.09 -12.95 -7.30
CA ARG A 53 17.18 -12.89 -5.83
C ARG A 53 16.60 -11.58 -5.31
N GLU A 54 16.71 -10.52 -6.11
CA GLU A 54 16.15 -9.21 -5.91
C GLU A 54 14.63 -9.25 -5.85
N LEU A 55 13.97 -10.03 -6.72
CA LEU A 55 12.51 -10.24 -6.66
C LEU A 55 12.10 -10.93 -5.37
N VAL A 56 12.83 -11.97 -4.95
CA VAL A 56 12.52 -12.69 -3.70
C VAL A 56 12.65 -11.77 -2.49
N SER A 57 13.72 -10.97 -2.43
CA SER A 57 13.92 -10.00 -1.35
C SER A 57 12.85 -8.91 -1.36
N PHE A 58 12.50 -8.40 -2.54
CA PHE A 58 11.46 -7.38 -2.69
C PHE A 58 10.08 -7.92 -2.30
N ALA A 59 9.72 -9.12 -2.74
CA ALA A 59 8.45 -9.75 -2.40
C ALA A 59 8.32 -10.01 -0.90
N ALA A 60 9.41 -10.41 -0.23
CA ALA A 60 9.43 -10.60 1.22
C ALA A 60 9.23 -9.27 1.98
N ALA A 61 9.91 -8.20 1.56
CA ALA A 61 9.74 -6.87 2.14
C ALA A 61 8.30 -6.36 1.93
N LEU A 62 7.79 -6.43 0.69
CA LEU A 62 6.43 -6.04 0.35
C LEU A 62 5.38 -6.80 1.17
N LEU A 63 5.58 -8.10 1.39
CA LEU A 63 4.66 -8.90 2.21
C LEU A 63 4.64 -8.42 3.67
N SER A 64 5.81 -8.08 4.23
CA SER A 64 5.92 -7.53 5.58
C SER A 64 5.21 -6.18 5.67
N ASP A 65 5.48 -5.28 4.74
CA ASP A 65 4.90 -3.93 4.71
C ASP A 65 3.37 -3.98 4.57
N VAL A 66 2.85 -4.85 3.69
CA VAL A 66 1.41 -5.06 3.51
C VAL A 66 0.77 -5.66 4.77
N ALA A 67 1.46 -6.57 5.47
CA ALA A 67 0.97 -7.15 6.72
C ALA A 67 0.86 -6.10 7.84
N ASP A 68 1.88 -5.26 7.99
CA ASP A 68 1.90 -4.17 8.97
C ASP A 68 0.80 -3.15 8.68
N LEU A 69 0.67 -2.75 7.41
CA LEU A 69 -0.39 -1.86 6.95
C LEU A 69 -1.78 -2.46 7.19
N ARG A 70 -1.97 -3.74 6.90
CA ARG A 70 -3.25 -4.43 7.15
C ARG A 70 -3.57 -4.46 8.64
N SER A 71 -2.61 -4.78 9.51
CA SER A 71 -2.80 -4.80 10.96
C SER A 71 -3.25 -3.43 11.47
N THR A 72 -2.61 -2.39 10.94
CA THR A 72 -2.89 -0.98 11.23
C THR A 72 -4.30 -0.57 10.79
N LEU A 73 -4.69 -0.89 9.55
CA LEU A 73 -6.03 -0.62 9.01
C LEU A 73 -7.11 -1.41 9.75
N HIS A 74 -6.81 -2.65 10.15
CA HIS A 74 -7.73 -3.44 10.96
C HIS A 74 -7.94 -2.82 12.35
N ALA A 75 -6.89 -2.29 12.98
CA ALA A 75 -7.03 -1.55 14.23
C ALA A 75 -7.90 -0.30 14.06
N LEU A 76 -7.73 0.45 12.97
CA LEU A 76 -8.58 1.60 12.62
C LEU A 76 -10.05 1.21 12.41
N HIS A 77 -10.29 0.13 11.66
CA HIS A 77 -11.61 -0.44 11.41
C HIS A 77 -12.32 -0.82 12.72
N VAL A 78 -11.63 -1.55 13.60
CA VAL A 78 -12.17 -1.97 14.91
C VAL A 78 -12.41 -0.77 15.82
N ALA A 79 -11.48 0.19 15.86
CA ALA A 79 -11.61 1.39 16.68
C ALA A 79 -12.79 2.28 16.24
N GLY A 80 -13.15 2.26 14.94
CA GLY A 80 -14.21 3.13 14.39
C GLY A 80 -13.93 4.62 14.61
N ALA A 81 -12.67 4.99 14.78
CA ALA A 81 -12.23 6.32 15.15
C ALA A 81 -11.95 7.18 13.90
N SER A 82 -12.11 8.49 14.04
CA SER A 82 -11.74 9.48 13.01
C SER A 82 -10.32 9.23 12.51
N ALA A 83 -10.15 9.11 11.18
CA ALA A 83 -8.89 8.82 10.49
C ALA A 83 -7.82 9.93 10.65
N ALA A 84 -8.17 11.08 11.25
CA ALA A 84 -7.32 12.25 11.34
C ALA A 84 -5.91 12.00 11.96
N PRO A 85 -5.74 11.22 13.04
CA PRO A 85 -4.40 10.91 13.58
C PRO A 85 -3.59 9.96 12.68
N PHE A 86 -4.27 9.20 11.82
CA PHE A 86 -3.66 8.23 10.91
C PHE A 86 -3.21 8.88 9.59
N GLU A 87 -3.96 9.87 9.10
CA GLU A 87 -3.59 10.66 7.93
C GLU A 87 -2.28 11.43 8.17
N ASP A 88 -2.11 12.03 9.35
CA ASP A 88 -0.85 12.71 9.74
C ASP A 88 0.35 11.76 9.81
N TRP A 89 0.15 10.51 10.23
CA TRP A 89 1.22 9.49 10.27
C TRP A 89 1.68 9.08 8.87
N ILE A 90 0.77 9.03 7.90
CA ILE A 90 1.05 8.57 6.54
C ILE A 90 1.63 9.68 5.66
N VAL A 91 1.19 10.92 5.84
CA VAL A 91 1.84 12.08 5.20
C VAL A 91 3.32 12.16 5.63
N GLY A 92 3.62 11.89 6.90
CA GLY A 92 5.00 11.83 7.41
C GLY A 92 5.84 10.65 6.89
N HIS A 93 5.23 9.57 6.43
CA HIS A 93 5.93 8.42 5.83
C HIS A 93 6.02 8.50 4.30
N GLY A 94 5.26 9.38 3.65
CA GLY A 94 5.23 9.54 2.19
C GLY A 94 6.42 10.31 1.58
N GLU A 95 7.34 10.82 2.41
CA GLU A 95 8.52 11.57 1.97
C GLU A 95 9.84 10.75 1.95
N LEU A 96 9.80 9.45 2.31
CA LEU A 96 10.97 8.56 2.31
C LEU A 96 11.01 7.62 1.09
#